data_AF-A0A4U3A9X0-F1
#
_entry.id   AF-A0A4U3A9X0-F1
#
_cell.length_a   1.000
_cell.length_b   1.000
_cell.length_c   1.000
_cell.angle_alpha   90.00
_cell.angle_beta   90.00
_cell.angle_gamma   90.00
#
_symmetry.space_group_name_H-M   'P 1'
#
loop_
_entity.id
_entity.type
_entity.pdbx_description
1 polymer ?
#
loop_
_entity_poly.entity_id
_entity_poly.type
_entity_poly.pdbx_seq_one_letter_code
_entity_poly.pdbx_strand_id
1 'polypeptide(L)'
;PVKGTLHNSDNVDVFTFQIDSPENINISLLNEQNIGMTWVLHHESDLNNYVAYGENEGNVVKGTYNARPGKYYLYVYKYENKDGSYVLNIK
;
A
#
# COMPACT_ATOMS: atom_id res chain seq x y z
N PRO A 1 -3.81 -12.22 -1.79
CA PRO A 1 -4.52 -11.01 -2.26
C PRO A 1 -5.55 -10.59 -1.23
N VAL A 2 -5.64 -9.30 -0.93
CA VAL A 2 -6.68 -8.71 -0.08
C VAL A 2 -7.47 -7.72 -0.94
N LYS A 3 -8.80 -7.68 -0.78
CA LYS A 3 -9.65 -6.70 -1.45
C LYS A 3 -10.10 -5.65 -0.46
N GLY A 4 -10.20 -4.40 -0.90
CA GLY A 4 -10.68 -3.28 -0.10
C GLY A 4 -11.44 -2.26 -0.94
N THR A 5 -12.05 -1.29 -0.25
CA THR A 5 -12.85 -0.22 -0.85
C THR A 5 -12.59 1.07 -0.09
N LEU A 6 -12.45 2.19 -0.79
CA LEU A 6 -12.34 3.53 -0.20
C LEU A 6 -13.56 4.35 -0.66
N HIS A 7 -14.65 4.28 0.09
CA HIS A 7 -15.95 4.87 -0.29
C HIS A 7 -16.34 6.03 0.61
N ASN A 8 -16.96 7.07 0.03
CA ASN A 8 -17.38 8.27 0.74
C ASN A 8 -16.22 8.87 1.55
N SER A 9 -16.41 9.03 2.87
CA SER A 9 -15.42 9.54 3.82
C SER A 9 -14.34 8.55 4.22
N ASP A 10 -14.45 7.28 3.81
CA ASP A 10 -13.38 6.31 4.01
C ASP A 10 -12.27 6.56 3.00
N ASN A 11 -11.16 7.09 3.51
CA ASN A 11 -10.05 7.56 2.71
C ASN A 11 -8.77 6.73 2.90
N VAL A 12 -8.70 5.89 3.93
CA VAL A 12 -7.46 5.21 4.32
C VAL A 12 -7.76 3.84 4.94
N ASP A 13 -7.19 2.81 4.33
CA ASP A 13 -7.06 1.48 4.92
C ASP A 13 -5.62 1.25 5.38
N VAL A 14 -5.44 0.66 6.57
CA VAL A 14 -4.12 0.38 7.13
C VAL A 14 -3.93 -1.12 7.35
N PHE A 15 -2.88 -1.67 6.76
CA PHE A 15 -2.48 -3.07 6.90
C PHE A 15 -1.18 -3.16 7.69
N THR A 16 -0.99 -4.28 8.39
CA THR A 16 0.29 -4.59 9.04
C THR A 16 0.75 -5.99 8.74
N PHE A 17 2.05 -6.18 8.61
CA PHE A 17 2.68 -7.49 8.45
C PHE A 17 4.05 -7.50 9.13
N GLN A 18 4.53 -8.70 9.45
CA GLN A 18 5.83 -8.93 10.08
C GLN A 18 6.78 -9.49 9.02
N ILE A 19 8.03 -9.01 9.03
CA ILE A 19 9.15 -9.60 8.30
C ILE A 19 10.10 -10.20 9.33
N ASP A 20 10.40 -11.49 9.22
CA ASP A 20 11.23 -12.21 10.20
C ASP A 20 12.71 -12.24 9.80
N SER A 21 13.00 -12.21 8.49
CA SER A 21 14.36 -12.19 7.93
C SER A 21 14.42 -11.23 6.75
N PRO A 22 15.58 -10.62 6.44
CA PRO A 22 15.67 -9.70 5.31
C PRO A 22 15.22 -10.35 4.00
N GLU A 23 14.31 -9.69 3.27
CA GLU A 23 13.77 -10.18 2.02
C GLU A 23 13.36 -9.03 1.09
N ASN A 24 13.30 -9.28 -0.21
CA ASN A 24 12.77 -8.28 -1.15
C ASN A 24 11.27 -8.49 -1.32
N ILE A 25 10.48 -7.53 -0.85
CA ILE A 25 9.02 -7.56 -0.97
C ILE A 25 8.57 -6.80 -2.21
N ASN A 26 7.50 -7.30 -2.83
CA ASN A 26 6.83 -6.69 -3.95
C ASN A 26 5.40 -6.36 -3.53
N ILE A 27 5.04 -5.08 -3.62
CA ILE A 27 3.71 -4.59 -3.28
C ILE A 27 3.05 -4.15 -4.58
N SER A 28 1.86 -4.66 -4.85
CA SER A 28 1.04 -4.21 -5.97
C SER A 28 -0.41 -4.00 -5.54
N LEU A 29 -0.97 -2.89 -6.00
CA LEU A 29 -2.35 -2.52 -5.78
C LEU A 29 -3.00 -2.33 -7.16
N LEU A 30 -3.96 -3.18 -7.50
CA LEU A 30 -4.81 -2.98 -8.67
C LEU A 30 -5.92 -2.01 -8.30
N ASN A 31 -5.93 -0.84 -8.94
CA ASN A 31 -6.95 0.20 -8.78
C ASN A 31 -8.08 -0.07 -9.80
N GLU A 32 -9.20 -0.61 -9.34
CA GLU A 32 -10.23 -1.16 -10.23
C GLU A 32 -11.00 -0.07 -11.01
N GLN A 33 -11.07 1.15 -10.49
CA GLN A 33 -11.76 2.30 -11.11
C GLN A 33 -10.81 3.42 -11.55
N ASN A 34 -9.50 3.21 -11.43
CA ASN A 34 -8.47 4.14 -11.85
C ASN A 34 -8.61 5.55 -11.23
N ILE A 35 -8.98 5.60 -9.95
CA ILE A 35 -9.11 6.85 -9.17
C ILE A 35 -7.75 7.31 -8.63
N GLY A 36 -7.67 8.54 -8.13
CA GLY A 36 -6.50 9.01 -7.38
C GLY A 36 -6.36 8.26 -6.05
N MET A 37 -5.57 7.18 -6.07
CA MET A 37 -5.18 6.39 -4.90
C MET A 37 -3.74 5.92 -5.01
N THR A 38 -3.13 5.62 -3.86
CA THR A 38 -1.76 5.07 -3.80
C THR A 38 -1.56 4.30 -2.49
N TRP A 39 -0.33 3.84 -2.26
CA TRP A 39 0.08 3.31 -0.98
C TRP A 39 1.46 3.84 -0.55
N VAL A 40 1.69 3.89 0.76
CA VAL A 40 2.99 4.17 1.38
C VAL A 40 3.29 3.15 2.47
N LEU A 41 4.56 2.78 2.62
CA LEU A 41 5.02 1.76 3.55
C LEU A 41 5.92 2.40 4.62
N HIS A 42 5.65 2.10 5.88
CA HIS A 42 6.46 2.52 7.03
C HIS A 42 6.99 1.30 7.79
N HIS A 43 8.19 1.41 8.32
CA HIS A 43 8.74 0.47 9.29
C HIS A 43 8.36 0.94 10.70
N GLU A 44 8.11 0.03 11.63
CA GLU A 44 7.68 0.37 13.01
C GLU A 44 8.64 1.32 13.76
N SER A 45 9.92 1.31 13.38
CA SER A 45 10.93 2.20 13.97
C SER A 45 10.80 3.67 13.54
N ASP A 46 10.10 3.96 12.43
CA ASP A 46 9.91 5.31 11.91
C ASP A 46 8.58 5.41 11.14
N LEU A 47 7.56 5.92 11.83
CA LEU A 47 6.23 6.15 11.24
C LEU A 47 6.10 7.52 10.58
N ASN A 48 7.14 8.37 10.62
CA ASN A 48 7.12 9.70 10.00
C ASN A 48 7.64 9.64 8.56
N ASN A 49 8.65 8.80 8.30
CA ASN A 49 9.22 8.64 6.96
C ASN A 49 8.80 7.30 6.36
N TYR A 50 8.29 7.32 5.13
CA TYR A 50 8.02 6.09 4.40
C TYR A 50 9.33 5.50 3.87
N VAL A 51 9.43 4.17 3.93
CA VAL A 51 10.59 3.42 3.41
C VAL A 51 10.40 3.00 1.95
N ALA A 52 9.14 2.95 1.49
CA ALA A 52 8.75 2.72 0.11
C ALA A 52 7.39 3.35 -0.17
N TYR A 53 7.12 3.61 -1.45
CA TYR A 53 5.85 4.16 -1.93
C TYR A 53 5.48 3.51 -3.27
N GLY A 54 4.20 3.58 -3.60
CA GLY A 54 3.66 3.05 -4.84
C GLY A 54 3.86 4.00 -6.03
N GLU A 55 4.31 3.44 -7.15
CA GLU A 55 4.42 4.12 -8.45
C GLU A 55 3.34 3.60 -9.41
N ASN A 56 2.72 4.52 -10.16
CA ASN A 56 1.66 4.18 -11.09
C ASN A 56 2.22 3.56 -12.37
N GLU A 57 1.68 2.40 -12.76
CA GLU A 57 1.84 1.78 -14.07
C GLU A 57 0.44 1.44 -14.60
N GLY A 58 -0.15 2.37 -15.35
CA GLY A 58 -1.54 2.26 -15.76
C GLY A 58 -2.47 2.27 -14.54
N ASN A 59 -3.26 1.20 -14.38
CA ASN A 59 -4.19 1.02 -13.25
C ASN A 59 -3.60 0.19 -12.10
N VAL A 60 -2.30 -0.09 -12.13
CA VAL A 60 -1.60 -0.79 -11.05
C VAL A 60 -0.64 0.18 -10.37
N VAL A 61 -0.72 0.27 -9.05
CA VAL A 61 0.24 1.01 -8.22
C VAL A 61 1.21 0.00 -7.62
N LYS A 62 2.47 0.01 -8.05
CA LYS A 62 3.47 -1.02 -7.72
C LYS A 62 4.74 -0.44 -7.10
N GLY A 63 5.48 -1.29 -6.40
CA GLY A 63 6.76 -0.91 -5.79
C GLY A 63 7.43 -2.12 -5.17
N THR A 64 8.74 -2.04 -5.02
CA THR A 64 9.57 -3.08 -4.41
C THR A 64 10.41 -2.49 -3.30
N TYR A 65 10.75 -3.31 -2.30
CA TYR A 65 11.55 -2.85 -1.17
C TYR A 65 12.37 -4.01 -0.58
N ASN A 66 13.66 -3.78 -0.38
CA ASN A 66 14.50 -4.70 0.39
C ASN A 66 14.21 -4.49 1.89
N ALA A 67 13.30 -5.29 2.43
CA ALA A 67 12.83 -5.20 3.79
C ALA A 67 13.85 -5.81 4.77
N ARG A 68 14.08 -5.11 5.87
CA ARG A 68 14.73 -5.66 7.07
C ARG A 68 13.68 -6.27 8.02
N PRO A 69 14.09 -7.13 8.98
CA PRO A 69 13.19 -7.66 9.99
C PRO A 69 12.50 -6.55 10.78
N GLY A 70 11.22 -6.78 11.09
CA GLY A 70 10.39 -5.83 11.83
C GLY A 70 8.96 -5.82 11.34
N LYS A 71 8.13 -5.10 12.08
CA LYS A 71 6.74 -4.85 11.71
C LYS A 71 6.65 -3.66 10.76
N TYR A 72 5.79 -3.79 9.76
CA TYR A 72 5.51 -2.74 8.78
C TYR A 72 4.04 -2.31 8.83
N TYR A 73 3.81 -1.05 8.47
CA TYR A 73 2.50 -0.43 8.31
C TYR A 73 2.36 0.04 6.88
N LEU A 74 1.41 -0.52 6.15
CA LEU A 74 1.09 -0.15 4.78
C LEU A 74 -0.22 0.63 4.78
N TYR A 75 -0.14 1.89 4.38
CA TYR A 75 -1.30 2.77 4.24
C TYR A 75 -1.71 2.76 2.78
N VAL A 76 -2.93 2.31 2.51
CA VAL A 76 -3.60 2.45 1.21
C VAL A 76 -4.59 3.59 1.34
N TYR A 77 -4.46 4.63 0.51
CA TYR A 77 -5.32 5.81 0.64
C TYR A 77 -5.71 6.42 -0.70
N LYS A 78 -6.85 7.11 -0.71
CA LYS A 78 -7.30 7.95 -1.82
C LYS A 78 -7.05 9.42 -1.54
N TYR A 79 -6.73 10.15 -2.60
CA TYR A 79 -6.53 11.61 -2.59
C TYR A 79 -7.44 12.31 -3.62
N GLU A 80 -8.35 11.56 -4.24
CA GLU A 80 -9.40 12.07 -5.11
C GLU A 80 -10.77 11.86 -4.48
N ASN A 81 -11.70 12.79 -4.71
CA ASN A 81 -13.09 12.67 -4.25
C ASN A 81 -13.90 11.74 -5.17
N LYS A 82 -13.47 10.48 -5.26
CA LYS A 82 -14.14 9.39 -5.98
C LYS A 82 -14.14 8.13 -5.13
N ASP A 83 -15.14 7.29 -5.37
CA ASP A 83 -15.21 5.97 -4.77
C ASP A 83 -14.44 4.98 -5.63
N GLY A 84 -13.74 4.06 -4.97
CA GLY A 84 -12.99 3.02 -5.66
C GLY A 84 -12.78 1.79 -4.78
N SER A 85 -12.47 0.69 -5.45
CA SER A 85 -12.09 -0.60 -4.90
C SER A 85 -10.73 -1.00 -5.43
N TYR A 86 -10.06 -1.86 -4.68
CA TYR A 86 -8.71 -2.29 -5.02
C TYR A 86 -8.43 -3.74 -4.64
N VAL A 87 -7.43 -4.31 -5.31
CA VAL A 87 -6.83 -5.61 -4.94
C VAL A 87 -5.38 -5.41 -4.58
N LEU A 88 -5.06 -5.62 -3.30
CA LEU A 88 -3.71 -5.53 -2.75
C LEU A 88 -3.02 -6.90 -2.75
N ASN A 89 -1.77 -6.93 -3.19
CA ASN A 89 -0.88 -8.08 -3.11
C ASN A 89 0.44 -7.64 -2.49
N ILE A 90 0.92 -8.44 -1.54
CA ILE A 90 2.24 -8.34 -0.92
C ILE A 90 2.87 -9.72 -1.13
N LYS A 91 4.03 -9.77 -1.77
CA LYS A 91 4.76 -11.00 -2.10
C LYS A 91 6.22 -10.91 -1.73
#